data_AF-A0A2D2LYT2-F1
#
_entry.id   AF-A0A2D2LYT2-F1
#
_cell.length_a   1.000
_cell.length_b   1.000
_cell.length_c   1.000
_cell.angle_alpha   90.00
_cell.angle_beta   90.00
_cell.angle_gamma   90.00
#
_symmetry.space_group_name_H-M   'P 1'
#
loop_
_entity.id
_entity.type
_entity.pdbx_description
1 polymer ?
#
loop_
_entity_poly.entity_id
_entity_poly.type
_entity_poly.pdbx_seq_one_letter_code
_entity_poly.pdbx_strand_id
1 'polypeptide(L)'
;MHHKTLDKCLLTGAVYLDRFVFSHTPLPTYPLDAQLSLQDLSQLFNELRSAHTPSQPAAKPFYAENVLNSDLSGTFQSINDFVRLHGGDRGTIRHYLDGTKPASSLYRKQWRFSSNTDI
;
A
#
# COMPACT_ATOMS: atom_id res chain seq x y z
N MET A 1 9.00 3.95 9.81
CA MET A 1 10.11 3.76 8.85
C MET A 1 10.55 2.30 8.92
N HIS A 2 10.70 1.62 7.79
CA HIS A 2 11.20 0.24 7.77
C HIS A 2 12.73 0.26 7.97
N HIS A 3 13.29 -0.69 8.72
CA HIS A 3 14.73 -0.75 9.02
C HIS A 3 15.59 -0.68 7.75
N LYS A 4 15.22 -1.44 6.70
CA LYS A 4 15.89 -1.38 5.38
C LYS A 4 15.96 0.02 4.75
N THR A 5 14.97 0.87 4.98
CA THR A 5 14.96 2.24 4.46
C THR A 5 15.94 3.11 5.23
N LEU A 6 15.96 2.97 6.57
CA LEU A 6 16.91 3.67 7.44
C LEU A 6 18.35 3.28 7.11
N ASP A 7 18.65 1.97 7.06
CA ASP A 7 19.99 1.47 6.78
C ASP A 7 20.48 1.96 5.42
N LYS A 8 19.60 1.97 4.41
CA LYS A 8 19.92 2.50 3.09
C LYS A 8 20.24 4.00 3.15
N CYS A 9 19.43 4.81 3.83
CA CYS A 9 19.68 6.25 3.98
C CYS A 9 21.01 6.54 4.68
N LEU A 10 21.34 5.78 5.74
CA LEU A 10 22.61 5.91 6.46
C LEU A 10 23.81 5.49 5.59
N LEU A 11 23.69 4.38 4.86
CA LEU A 11 24.76 3.86 4.00
C LEU A 11 25.00 4.72 2.76
N THR A 12 23.95 5.25 2.13
CA THR A 12 24.09 6.02 0.89
C THR A 12 24.35 7.50 1.13
N GLY A 13 24.40 7.96 2.38
CA GLY A 13 24.46 9.39 2.69
C GLY A 13 23.23 10.17 2.19
N ALA A 14 22.14 9.46 1.86
CA ALA A 14 20.86 10.07 1.46
C ALA A 14 20.10 10.42 2.74
N VAL A 15 20.65 11.42 3.40
CA VAL A 15 20.46 11.78 4.80
C VAL A 15 19.14 12.54 5.02
N TYR A 16 18.52 13.03 3.94
CA TYR A 16 17.35 13.88 3.99
C TYR A 16 16.05 13.09 3.78
N LEU A 17 15.20 13.04 4.80
CA LEU A 17 13.83 12.54 4.73
C LEU A 17 12.85 13.67 4.98
N ASP A 18 12.69 14.57 3.99
CA ASP A 18 11.77 15.72 3.93
C ASP A 18 11.88 16.72 5.10
N ARG A 19 11.73 16.27 6.34
CA ARG A 19 11.84 17.05 7.57
C ARG A 19 13.07 16.72 8.42
N PHE A 20 13.78 15.62 8.16
CA PHE A 20 14.90 15.19 9.00
C PHE A 20 16.18 14.96 8.21
N VAL A 21 17.30 15.31 8.84
CA VAL A 21 18.67 15.08 8.37
C VAL A 21 19.35 14.13 9.36
N PHE A 22 19.61 12.89 8.94
CA PHE A 22 20.29 11.85 9.71
C PHE A 22 21.82 11.83 9.54
N SER A 23 22.57 12.38 10.48
CA SER A 23 24.03 12.33 10.44
C SER A 23 24.61 11.42 11.53
N HIS A 24 25.70 10.71 11.21
CA HIS A 24 26.51 10.00 12.20
C HIS A 24 27.44 10.93 12.98
N THR A 25 27.73 12.11 12.45
CA THR A 25 28.56 13.13 13.10
C THR A 25 27.74 14.40 13.35
N PRO A 26 28.05 15.19 14.38
CA PRO A 26 27.41 16.47 14.59
C PRO A 26 27.56 17.36 13.35
N LEU A 27 26.46 17.95 12.88
CA LEU A 27 26.49 18.89 11.78
C LEU A 27 26.74 20.30 12.36
N PRO A 28 27.93 20.89 12.17
CA PRO A 28 28.32 22.13 12.84
C PRO A 28 27.51 23.35 12.39
N THR A 29 26.85 23.26 11.24
CA THR A 29 25.95 24.28 10.71
C THR A 29 24.59 24.35 11.41
N TYR A 30 24.25 23.36 12.25
CA TYR A 30 23.00 23.32 12.99
C TYR A 30 23.24 23.59 14.47
N PRO A 31 22.40 24.42 15.13
CA PRO A 31 22.52 24.67 16.56
C PRO A 31 22.35 23.36 17.35
N LEU A 32 23.01 23.26 18.50
CA LEU A 32 22.96 22.06 19.35
C LEU A 32 21.51 21.70 19.73
N ASP A 33 20.68 22.72 19.94
CA ASP A 33 19.26 22.62 20.29
C ASP A 33 18.39 22.04 19.16
N ALA A 34 18.92 21.99 17.93
CA ALA A 34 18.26 21.35 16.79
C ALA A 34 18.59 19.85 16.67
N GLN A 35 19.38 19.29 17.60
CA GLN A 35 19.69 17.86 17.65
C GLN A 35 18.62 17.13 18.46
N LEU A 36 18.01 16.12 17.84
CA LEU A 36 17.10 15.22 18.54
C LEU A 36 17.91 14.07 19.13
N SER A 37 17.73 13.79 20.43
CA SER A 37 18.21 12.53 20.99
C SER A 37 17.41 11.36 20.39
N LEU A 38 17.92 10.13 20.53
CA LEU A 38 17.17 8.94 20.12
C LEU A 38 15.81 8.82 20.85
N GLN A 39 15.75 9.31 22.09
CA GLN A 39 14.52 9.32 22.89
C GLN A 39 13.50 10.31 22.31
N ASP A 40 13.93 11.54 22.02
CA ASP A 40 13.07 12.58 21.43
C ASP A 40 12.56 12.16 20.05
N LEU A 41 13.43 11.55 19.24
CA LEU A 41 13.07 11.02 17.93
C LEU A 41 12.03 9.89 18.03
N SER A 42 12.17 9.00 19.02
CA SER A 42 11.21 7.91 19.26
C SER A 42 9.86 8.46 19.70
N GLN A 43 9.85 9.44 20.61
CA GLN A 43 8.64 10.12 21.05
C GLN A 43 7.94 10.81 19.88
N LEU A 44 8.68 11.58 19.07
CA LEU A 44 8.16 12.27 17.90
C LEU A 44 7.51 11.30 16.89
N PHE A 45 8.13 10.15 16.64
CA PHE A 45 7.52 9.13 15.78
C PHE A 45 6.25 8.53 16.36
N ASN A 46 6.17 8.35 17.68
CA ASN A 46 4.97 7.85 18.33
C ASN A 46 3.84 8.87 18.28
N GLU A 47 4.12 10.15 18.52
CA GLU A 47 3.18 11.26 18.40
C GLU A 47 2.63 11.36 16.97
N LEU A 48 3.51 11.41 15.97
CA LEU A 48 3.12 11.46 14.55
C LEU A 48 2.30 10.24 14.14
N ARG A 49 2.66 9.04 14.62
CA ARG A 49 1.90 7.82 14.33
C ARG A 49 0.52 7.85 14.98
N SER A 50 0.42 8.37 16.21
CA SER A 50 -0.85 8.47 16.94
C SER A 50 -1.79 9.51 16.32
N ALA A 51 -1.24 10.60 15.79
CA ALA A 51 -2.01 11.63 15.09
C ALA A 51 -2.37 11.22 13.65
N HIS A 52 -1.62 10.30 13.06
CA HIS A 52 -1.89 9.82 11.71
C HIS A 52 -3.08 8.85 11.71
N THR A 53 -4.22 9.33 11.21
CA THR A 53 -5.33 8.45 10.85
C THR A 53 -5.07 7.94 9.43
N PRO A 54 -4.74 6.65 9.23
CA PRO A 54 -4.51 6.13 7.90
C PRO A 54 -5.80 6.21 7.08
N SER A 55 -5.81 7.04 6.04
CA SER A 55 -6.86 7.05 5.03
C SER A 55 -6.64 5.84 4.11
N GLN A 56 -7.10 4.68 4.57
CA GLN A 56 -7.20 3.50 3.72
C GLN A 56 -8.50 3.64 2.93
N PRO A 57 -8.47 3.71 1.58
CA PRO A 57 -9.70 3.71 0.81
C PRO A 57 -10.49 2.44 1.15
N ALA A 58 -11.79 2.61 1.41
CA ALA A 58 -12.68 1.49 1.69
C ALA A 58 -12.58 0.44 0.57
N ALA A 59 -12.64 -0.84 0.95
CA ALA A 59 -12.71 -1.90 -0.03
C ALA A 59 -13.93 -1.69 -0.94
N LYS A 60 -13.71 -1.71 -2.26
CA LYS A 60 -14.79 -1.56 -3.23
C LYS A 60 -15.34 -2.94 -3.57
N PRO A 61 -16.65 -3.18 -3.40
CA PRO A 61 -17.25 -4.41 -3.86
C PRO A 61 -17.23 -4.48 -5.38
N PHE A 62 -17.11 -5.69 -5.91
CA PHE A 62 -17.12 -5.94 -7.34
C PHE A 62 -17.79 -7.28 -7.64
N TYR A 63 -18.25 -7.44 -8.88
CA TYR A 63 -18.81 -8.70 -9.36
C TYR A 63 -17.74 -9.48 -10.12
N ALA A 64 -17.63 -10.77 -9.84
CA ALA A 64 -16.81 -11.70 -10.60
C ALA A 64 -17.71 -12.73 -11.27
N GLU A 65 -17.71 -12.74 -12.59
CA GLU A 65 -18.38 -13.72 -13.42
C GLU A 65 -17.37 -14.83 -13.77
N ASN A 66 -17.74 -16.08 -13.52
CA ASN A 66 -17.01 -17.23 -14.03
C ASN A 66 -17.70 -17.74 -15.31
N VAL A 67 -17.07 -17.55 -16.46
CA VAL A 67 -17.65 -17.91 -17.76
C VAL A 67 -17.69 -19.43 -18.01
N LEU A 68 -17.01 -20.22 -17.17
CA LEU A 68 -16.97 -21.68 -17.27
C LEU A 68 -17.91 -22.37 -16.27
N ASN A 69 -18.17 -21.74 -15.11
CA ASN A 69 -19.05 -22.28 -14.08
C ASN A 69 -19.82 -21.15 -13.37
N SER A 70 -21.08 -20.96 -13.76
CA SER A 70 -21.96 -19.91 -13.24
C SER A 70 -22.12 -19.94 -11.72
N ASP A 71 -22.03 -21.12 -11.08
CA ASP A 71 -22.24 -21.29 -9.65
C ASP A 71 -21.12 -20.65 -8.80
N LEU A 72 -19.97 -20.36 -9.43
CA LEU A 72 -18.86 -19.66 -8.80
C LEU A 72 -18.92 -18.13 -8.99
N SER A 73 -19.91 -17.64 -9.73
CA SER A 73 -20.08 -16.20 -9.97
C SER A 73 -20.72 -15.53 -8.76
N GLY A 74 -20.32 -14.29 -8.46
CA GLY A 74 -20.89 -13.57 -7.33
C GLY A 74 -20.27 -12.21 -7.07
N THR A 75 -20.85 -11.49 -6.11
CA THR A 75 -20.34 -10.21 -5.62
C THR A 75 -19.41 -10.43 -4.43
N PHE A 76 -18.23 -9.82 -4.48
CA PHE A 76 -17.22 -9.90 -3.44
C PHE A 76 -17.01 -8.52 -2.82
N GLN A 77 -16.89 -8.45 -1.50
CA GLN A 77 -16.70 -7.19 -0.77
C GLN A 77 -15.29 -6.60 -0.97
N SER A 78 -14.32 -7.44 -1.31
CA SER A 78 -12.94 -7.03 -1.55
C SER A 78 -12.19 -8.04 -2.42
N ILE A 79 -11.06 -7.61 -2.99
CA ILE A 79 -10.15 -8.52 -3.72
C ILE A 79 -9.66 -9.64 -2.79
N ASN A 80 -9.52 -9.35 -1.50
CA ASN A 80 -9.13 -10.36 -0.51
C ASN A 80 -10.19 -11.45 -0.34
N ASP A 81 -11.48 -11.09 -0.36
CA ASP A 81 -12.55 -12.09 -0.25
C ASP A 81 -12.56 -13.03 -1.46
N PHE A 82 -12.39 -12.48 -2.66
CA PHE A 82 -12.26 -13.28 -3.88
C PHE A 82 -11.03 -14.20 -3.83
N VAL A 83 -9.85 -13.66 -3.50
CA VAL A 83 -8.60 -14.44 -3.46
C VAL A 83 -8.62 -15.49 -2.36
N ARG A 84 -9.33 -15.25 -1.25
CA ARG A 84 -9.53 -16.26 -0.20
C ARG A 84 -10.28 -17.48 -0.73
N LEU A 85 -11.27 -17.29 -1.59
CA LEU A 85 -12.13 -18.35 -2.11
C LEU A 85 -11.59 -19.01 -3.39
N HIS A 86 -10.98 -18.23 -4.28
CA HIS A 86 -10.59 -18.69 -5.62
C HIS A 86 -9.08 -18.60 -5.90
N GLY A 87 -8.29 -18.13 -4.93
CA GLY A 87 -6.87 -17.83 -5.11
C GLY A 87 -6.64 -16.69 -6.11
N GLY A 88 -5.37 -16.37 -6.37
CA GLY A 88 -5.04 -15.35 -7.36
C GLY A 88 -3.97 -14.36 -6.91
N ASP A 89 -3.45 -13.64 -7.89
CA ASP A 89 -2.58 -12.50 -7.66
C ASP A 89 -3.43 -11.21 -7.54
N ARG A 90 -3.34 -10.56 -6.38
CA ARG A 90 -4.13 -9.36 -6.05
C ARG A 90 -3.80 -8.19 -6.97
N GLY A 91 -2.52 -8.03 -7.34
CA GLY A 91 -2.08 -6.96 -8.23
C GLY A 91 -2.69 -7.11 -9.61
N THR A 92 -2.64 -8.32 -10.16
CA THR A 92 -3.25 -8.65 -11.44
C THR A 92 -4.76 -8.45 -11.41
N ILE A 93 -5.48 -8.96 -10.40
CA ILE A 93 -6.94 -8.76 -10.29
C ILE A 93 -7.29 -7.27 -10.25
N ARG A 94 -6.51 -6.47 -9.50
CA ARG A 94 -6.67 -5.02 -9.46
C ARG A 94 -6.51 -4.38 -10.84
N HIS A 95 -5.56 -4.82 -11.66
CA HIS A 95 -5.42 -4.34 -13.03
C HIS A 95 -6.65 -4.59 -13.91
N TYR A 96 -7.40 -5.67 -13.69
CA TYR A 96 -8.66 -5.91 -14.40
C TYR A 96 -9.78 -4.98 -13.88
N LEU A 97 -9.88 -4.80 -12.56
CA LEU A 97 -10.89 -3.94 -11.94
C LEU A 97 -10.67 -2.44 -12.25
N ASP A 98 -9.41 -2.01 -12.36
CA ASP A 98 -9.03 -0.63 -12.69
C ASP A 98 -9.12 -0.34 -14.20
N GLY A 99 -9.54 -1.30 -15.02
CA GLY A 99 -9.68 -1.15 -16.48
C GLY A 99 -8.35 -1.08 -17.25
N THR A 100 -7.22 -1.30 -16.58
CA THR A 100 -5.89 -1.34 -17.24
C THR A 100 -5.69 -2.59 -18.10
N LYS A 101 -6.56 -3.60 -17.94
CA LYS A 101 -6.68 -4.73 -18.86
C LYS A 101 -7.96 -4.58 -19.70
N PRO A 102 -7.95 -5.07 -20.96
CA PRO A 102 -9.15 -5.01 -21.81
C PRO A 102 -10.35 -5.70 -21.14
N ALA A 103 -11.53 -5.11 -21.21
CA ALA A 103 -12.77 -5.70 -20.67
C ALA A 103 -13.17 -7.02 -21.33
N SER A 104 -12.67 -7.29 -22.54
CA SER A 104 -12.82 -8.56 -23.26
C SER A 104 -11.88 -9.66 -22.76
N SER A 105 -10.87 -9.32 -21.96
CA SER A 105 -9.89 -10.28 -21.47
C SER A 105 -10.38 -10.97 -20.19
N LEU A 106 -10.13 -12.28 -20.11
CA LEU A 106 -10.52 -13.09 -18.97
C LEU A 106 -9.32 -13.36 -18.08
N TYR A 107 -9.44 -13.05 -16.79
CA TYR A 107 -8.45 -13.44 -15.80
C TYR A 107 -8.44 -14.97 -15.67
N ARG A 108 -7.25 -15.55 -15.86
CA ARG A 108 -7.05 -17.01 -15.90
C ARG A 108 -7.99 -17.72 -16.88
N LYS A 109 -8.37 -17.05 -17.97
CA LYS A 109 -9.27 -17.58 -19.02
C LYS A 109 -10.67 -17.96 -18.54
N GLN A 110 -11.07 -17.56 -17.33
CA GLN A 110 -12.37 -17.95 -16.76
C GLN A 110 -13.10 -16.80 -16.06
N TRP A 111 -12.39 -15.80 -15.54
CA TRP A 111 -12.99 -14.75 -14.72
C TRP A 111 -13.12 -13.44 -15.49
N ARG A 112 -14.32 -12.88 -15.52
CA ARG A 112 -14.57 -11.50 -15.91
C ARG A 112 -14.92 -10.71 -14.65
N PHE A 113 -14.34 -9.53 -14.51
CA PHE A 113 -14.56 -8.66 -13.36
C PHE A 113 -15.28 -7.39 -13.81
N SER A 114 -16.29 -6.95 -13.05
CA SER A 114 -16.99 -5.68 -13.25
C SER A 114 -17.09 -4.92 -11.94
N SER A 115 -16.90 -3.60 -12.01
CA SER A 115 -17.08 -2.72 -10.86
C SER A 115 -18.58 -2.51 -10.61
N ASN A 116 -19.03 -2.45 -9.36
CA ASN A 116 -20.44 -2.17 -9.03
C ASN A 116 -20.86 -0.73 -9.38
N THR A 117 -19.98 0.08 -9.97
CA THR A 117 -20.26 1.46 -10.40
C THR A 117 -21.01 1.55 -11.73
N ASP A 118 -21.26 0.43 -12.40
CA ASP A 118 -21.85 0.36 -13.75
C ASP A 118 -23.30 -0.18 -13.77
N ILE A 119 -24.05 -0.10 -12.65
CA ILE A 119 -25.50 -0.39 -12.57
C ILE A 119 -26.23 0.84 -12.01
#